data_AF-A0A3A4NRP2-F1
#
_entry.id   AF-A0A3A4NRP2-F1
#
_cell.length_a   1.000
_cell.length_b   1.000
_cell.length_c   1.000
_cell.angle_alpha   90.00
_cell.angle_beta   90.00
_cell.angle_gamma   90.00
#
_symmetry.space_group_name_H-M   'P 1'
#
loop_
_entity.id
_entity.type
_entity.pdbx_description
1 polymer ?
#
loop_
_entity_poly.entity_id
_entity_poly.type
_entity_poly.pdbx_seq_one_letter_code
_entity_poly.pdbx_strand_id
1 'polypeptide(L)'
;MMVYMKSMKVINQEKLNVCFIRISDTDELRPNGGKYMQIRPRTLLHVSLIFTAWVVLIMPNAGADTFPLELKQLKEFSPRTIAPNEEEFIFRTLQSNRIDYQPDASSQSNGAVSDFSSLVKKEPAYKCGTPFKGVVRMGSDEFAFALDSTDLPTYGFNRCHFDLNRNGDLTDDNVLQAASPYSRGTRSAFPRVDLKLNAGEKEIDYSFMLATNVNLQDQGGTTRIRYAYAEVYACAYRIGDVMLNGKKHQIAVLDHNSNGRFDDVYTVNPGNRSSTGVAYPNVGDMLLVDPNPQDQNFRNYFNSVGRREKHYLSNMIAIDGRFYDVQITPAGDQLTLTPSDAPIGSIVNPNIHYDAVVYGDQGLLKISGVKDEKVALPVGEWRLLEYVIDADDPKTSSGRQNARSGTYVTARGTSACPAIIVSKDKLVDFPFGPPYKPSVTFSGGRQESGDRPQTVRLGMSLIGSAGETCSDLYVNGSRPPDPSFVIATPSNKIIERGKFEYG
;
A
#
# COMPACT_ATOMS: atom_id res chain seq x y z
N MET A 1 -52.32 23.68 -13.17
CA MET A 1 -50.92 23.66 -13.64
C MET A 1 -50.47 22.21 -13.70
N MET A 2 -50.22 21.69 -14.90
CA MET A 2 -49.91 20.29 -15.18
C MET A 2 -48.57 19.86 -14.58
N VAL A 3 -48.53 18.68 -13.96
CA VAL A 3 -47.32 17.86 -13.88
C VAL A 3 -47.71 16.42 -14.24
N TYR A 4 -47.07 15.91 -15.28
CA TYR A 4 -47.20 14.54 -15.78
C TYR A 4 -46.45 13.57 -14.85
N MET A 5 -47.10 12.48 -14.44
CA MET A 5 -46.41 11.28 -13.94
C MET A 5 -46.63 10.13 -14.93
N LYS A 6 -45.50 9.60 -15.41
CA LYS A 6 -45.38 8.53 -16.41
C LYS A 6 -45.58 7.17 -15.72
N SER A 7 -46.28 6.28 -16.42
CA SER A 7 -46.72 4.97 -15.96
C SER A 7 -45.59 4.03 -15.53
N MET A 8 -45.82 3.31 -14.42
CA MET A 8 -45.08 2.10 -14.05
C MET A 8 -45.96 0.88 -14.35
N LYS A 9 -45.36 -0.11 -15.02
CA LYS A 9 -45.95 -1.38 -15.44
C LYS A 9 -46.27 -2.24 -14.21
N VAL A 10 -47.51 -2.71 -14.13
CA VAL A 10 -48.00 -3.68 -13.14
C VAL A 10 -47.48 -5.08 -13.50
N ILE A 11 -46.87 -5.76 -12.54
CA ILE A 11 -46.60 -7.21 -12.57
C ILE A 11 -47.25 -7.85 -11.33
N ASN A 12 -48.12 -8.82 -11.60
CA ASN A 12 -48.74 -9.84 -10.74
C ASN A 12 -49.16 -9.51 -9.30
N GLN A 13 -50.49 -9.45 -9.11
CA GLN A 13 -51.17 -9.58 -7.82
C GLN A 13 -51.31 -11.05 -7.44
N GLU A 14 -50.60 -11.49 -6.40
CA GLU A 14 -51.10 -12.54 -5.51
C GLU A 14 -51.35 -11.95 -4.12
N LYS A 15 -52.63 -11.94 -3.74
CA LYS A 15 -53.23 -11.81 -2.40
C LYS A 15 -52.38 -11.13 -1.30
N LEU A 16 -52.38 -9.80 -1.30
CA LEU A 16 -52.13 -9.00 -0.10
C LEU A 16 -53.47 -8.55 0.50
N ASN A 17 -53.89 -9.20 1.60
CA ASN A 17 -54.96 -8.68 2.46
C ASN A 17 -54.39 -7.48 3.24
N VAL A 18 -54.49 -6.27 2.67
CA VAL A 18 -54.11 -5.04 3.36
C VAL A 18 -55.23 -4.66 4.34
N CYS A 19 -54.96 -4.78 5.64
CA CYS A 19 -55.85 -4.32 6.70
C CYS A 19 -55.52 -2.85 7.03
N PHE A 20 -56.41 -1.92 6.69
CA PHE A 20 -56.25 -0.50 7.03
C PHE A 20 -56.68 -0.27 8.49
N ILE A 21 -55.74 0.12 9.35
CA ILE A 21 -56.04 0.55 10.71
C ILE A 21 -56.21 2.07 10.69
N ARG A 22 -57.44 2.55 10.90
CA ARG A 22 -57.74 3.97 11.10
C ARG A 22 -57.78 4.24 12.60
N ILE A 23 -56.86 5.05 13.10
CA ILE A 23 -56.89 5.55 14.48
C ILE A 23 -57.65 6.88 14.44
N SER A 24 -58.78 6.97 15.15
CA SER A 24 -59.58 8.20 15.27
C SER A 24 -59.76 8.54 16.75
N ASP A 25 -59.45 9.79 17.13
CA ASP A 25 -59.53 10.30 18.51
C ASP A 25 -60.89 10.93 18.87
N THR A 26 -62.01 10.42 18.33
CA THR A 26 -63.33 10.95 18.69
C THR A 26 -64.36 9.85 18.89
N ASP A 27 -64.94 9.84 20.09
CA ASP A 27 -66.06 8.98 20.52
C ASP A 27 -67.38 9.39 19.83
N GLU A 28 -67.66 8.84 18.64
CA GLU A 28 -69.04 8.73 18.14
C GLU A 28 -69.27 7.38 17.45
N LEU A 29 -70.06 6.53 18.09
CA LEU A 29 -70.53 5.24 17.58
C LEU A 29 -71.66 5.46 16.56
N ARG A 30 -71.47 5.00 15.32
CA ARG A 30 -72.59 4.68 14.40
C ARG A 30 -72.63 3.17 14.11
N PRO A 31 -73.82 2.55 14.05
CA PRO A 31 -73.94 1.13 13.77
C PRO A 31 -74.03 0.92 12.26
N ASN A 32 -73.01 0.31 11.64
CA ASN A 32 -73.21 -0.50 10.45
C ASN A 32 -72.01 -1.45 10.23
N GLY A 33 -72.23 -2.71 10.58
CA GLY A 33 -71.84 -3.89 9.78
C GLY A 33 -70.37 -4.27 9.55
N GLY A 34 -69.38 -3.46 9.92
CA GLY A 34 -67.97 -3.81 9.77
C GLY A 34 -67.36 -4.42 11.04
N LYS A 35 -66.88 -5.67 10.98
CA LYS A 35 -66.05 -6.25 12.07
C LYS A 35 -64.69 -5.54 12.11
N TYR A 36 -64.57 -4.48 12.90
CA TYR A 36 -63.27 -3.88 13.20
C TYR A 36 -62.62 -4.60 14.39
N MET A 37 -61.36 -5.00 14.24
CA MET A 37 -60.57 -5.61 15.29
C MET A 37 -60.17 -4.52 16.29
N GLN A 38 -60.81 -4.52 17.47
CA GLN A 38 -60.54 -3.57 18.53
C GLN A 38 -59.22 -3.96 19.23
N ILE A 39 -58.10 -3.37 18.82
CA ILE A 39 -56.80 -3.62 19.44
C ILE A 39 -56.74 -2.80 20.74
N ARG A 40 -56.64 -3.49 21.89
CA ARG A 40 -56.54 -2.83 23.20
C ARG A 40 -55.22 -2.02 23.28
N PRO A 41 -55.21 -0.81 23.85
CA PRO A 41 -54.01 0.03 23.95
C PRO A 41 -52.81 -0.65 24.63
N ARG A 42 -53.08 -1.55 25.58
CA ARG A 42 -52.04 -2.37 26.23
C ARG A 42 -51.32 -3.31 25.27
N THR A 43 -51.99 -3.81 24.23
CA THR A 43 -51.39 -4.69 23.23
C THR A 43 -50.45 -3.93 22.29
N LEU A 44 -50.78 -2.68 21.95
CA LEU A 44 -49.90 -1.79 21.17
C LEU A 44 -48.63 -1.41 21.95
N LEU A 45 -48.76 -1.17 23.26
CA LEU A 45 -47.62 -0.89 24.13
C LEU A 45 -46.67 -2.10 24.24
N HIS A 46 -47.21 -3.33 24.33
CA HIS A 46 -46.38 -4.55 24.37
C HIS A 46 -45.70 -4.83 23.03
N VAL A 47 -46.38 -4.62 21.90
CA VAL A 47 -45.75 -4.79 20.58
C VAL A 47 -44.66 -3.72 20.37
N SER A 48 -44.88 -2.48 20.79
CA SER A 48 -43.87 -1.42 20.70
C SER A 48 -42.66 -1.68 21.60
N LEU A 49 -42.87 -2.17 22.83
CA LEU A 49 -41.80 -2.56 23.75
C LEU A 49 -41.02 -3.79 23.28
N ILE A 50 -41.68 -4.78 22.69
CA ILE A 50 -41.01 -5.95 22.10
C ILE A 50 -40.21 -5.53 20.86
N PHE A 51 -40.74 -4.62 20.04
CA PHE A 51 -40.03 -4.11 18.85
C PHE A 51 -38.84 -3.21 19.22
N THR A 52 -38.96 -2.35 20.24
CA THR A 52 -37.82 -1.56 20.74
C THR A 52 -36.79 -2.42 21.44
N ALA A 53 -37.20 -3.42 22.23
CA ALA A 53 -36.27 -4.39 22.82
C ALA A 53 -35.54 -5.22 21.76
N TRP A 54 -36.23 -5.65 20.69
CA TRP A 54 -35.61 -6.33 19.55
C TRP A 54 -34.67 -5.42 18.74
N VAL A 55 -35.05 -4.16 18.50
CA VAL A 55 -34.19 -3.19 17.79
C VAL A 55 -32.95 -2.84 18.62
N VAL A 56 -33.06 -2.74 19.95
CA VAL A 56 -31.92 -2.47 20.84
C VAL A 56 -31.00 -3.69 21.01
N LEU A 57 -31.55 -4.92 20.95
CA LEU A 57 -30.75 -6.16 21.03
C LEU A 57 -30.07 -6.56 19.72
N ILE A 58 -30.43 -5.95 18.58
CA ILE A 58 -29.84 -6.24 17.26
C ILE A 58 -28.98 -5.07 16.75
N MET A 59 -28.85 -3.97 17.50
CA MET A 59 -27.77 -3.03 17.20
C MET A 59 -26.45 -3.75 17.51
N PRO A 60 -25.61 -4.07 16.50
CA PRO A 60 -24.28 -4.59 16.79
C PRO A 60 -23.64 -3.60 17.75
N ASN A 61 -23.19 -4.10 18.90
CA ASN A 61 -22.44 -3.29 19.85
C ASN A 61 -21.39 -2.53 19.04
N ALA A 62 -21.33 -1.22 19.18
CA ALA A 62 -20.25 -0.37 18.68
C ALA A 62 -18.95 -0.64 19.47
N GLY A 63 -18.68 -1.92 19.74
CA GLY A 63 -17.52 -2.40 20.47
C GLY A 63 -16.38 -2.70 19.52
N ALA A 64 -15.20 -2.83 20.11
CA ALA A 64 -14.03 -3.34 19.42
C ALA A 64 -14.27 -4.79 18.97
N ASP A 65 -14.05 -5.06 17.69
CA ASP A 65 -14.05 -6.42 17.14
C ASP A 65 -12.62 -6.94 17.12
N THR A 66 -12.26 -7.78 18.11
CA THR A 66 -11.00 -8.52 18.15
C THR A 66 -11.20 -9.90 17.55
N PHE A 67 -10.38 -10.26 16.56
CA PHE A 67 -10.49 -11.54 15.88
C PHE A 67 -9.12 -12.14 15.56
N PRO A 68 -9.01 -13.48 15.53
CA PRO A 68 -7.76 -14.15 15.22
C PRO A 68 -7.44 -14.10 13.73
N LEU A 69 -6.15 -14.08 13.41
CA LEU A 69 -5.66 -14.24 12.05
C LEU A 69 -4.77 -15.49 11.94
N GLU A 70 -5.09 -16.36 10.98
CA GLU A 70 -4.31 -17.55 10.68
C GLU A 70 -3.05 -17.19 9.88
N LEU A 71 -1.91 -17.79 10.22
CA LEU A 71 -0.71 -17.69 9.39
C LEU A 71 -0.86 -18.55 8.14
N LYS A 72 -0.59 -17.97 6.98
CA LYS A 72 -0.48 -18.68 5.71
C LYS A 72 0.92 -18.49 5.16
N GLN A 73 1.50 -19.59 4.68
CA GLN A 73 2.77 -19.57 3.98
C GLN A 73 2.53 -19.53 2.48
N LEU A 74 3.27 -18.67 1.81
CA LEU A 74 3.32 -18.60 0.36
C LEU A 74 4.09 -19.82 -0.18
N LYS A 75 3.68 -20.30 -1.36
CA LYS A 75 4.39 -21.39 -2.04
C LYS A 75 5.82 -20.97 -2.40
N GLU A 76 6.70 -21.95 -2.58
CA GLU A 76 8.02 -21.69 -3.12
C GLU A 76 7.90 -21.10 -4.53
N PHE A 77 8.66 -20.03 -4.79
CA PHE A 77 8.49 -19.20 -5.98
C PHE A 77 9.73 -19.23 -6.88
N SER A 78 9.50 -19.10 -8.18
CA SER A 78 10.55 -18.87 -9.16
C SER A 78 10.74 -17.37 -9.34
N PRO A 79 11.92 -16.77 -9.05
CA PRO A 79 12.20 -15.33 -9.12
C PRO A 79 11.89 -14.62 -10.45
N ARG A 80 11.51 -15.39 -11.47
CA ARG A 80 11.46 -14.99 -12.86
C ARG A 80 10.26 -14.10 -13.19
N THR A 81 9.16 -14.16 -12.47
CA THR A 81 7.98 -13.29 -12.71
C THR A 81 6.91 -13.67 -11.72
N ILE A 82 6.47 -12.75 -10.86
CA ILE A 82 5.20 -12.98 -10.17
C ILE A 82 4.16 -12.71 -11.24
N ALA A 83 3.58 -13.77 -11.78
CA ALA A 83 2.55 -13.60 -12.77
C ALA A 83 1.30 -13.08 -12.06
N PRO A 84 0.61 -12.07 -12.60
CA PRO A 84 -0.56 -11.43 -11.98
C PRO A 84 -1.73 -12.38 -11.75
N ASN A 85 -1.71 -13.49 -12.48
CA ASN A 85 -2.74 -14.51 -12.51
C ASN A 85 -2.45 -15.62 -11.49
N GLU A 86 -1.36 -15.50 -10.73
CA GLU A 86 -1.13 -16.33 -9.56
C GLU A 86 -2.03 -15.85 -8.42
N GLU A 87 -2.72 -16.80 -7.80
CA GLU A 87 -3.60 -16.54 -6.65
C GLU A 87 -2.86 -15.84 -5.49
N GLU A 88 -1.56 -16.08 -5.38
CA GLU A 88 -0.69 -15.53 -4.34
C GLU A 88 -0.13 -14.14 -4.67
N PHE A 89 -0.41 -13.59 -5.87
CA PHE A 89 0.21 -12.36 -6.37
C PHE A 89 0.04 -11.17 -5.41
N ILE A 90 -1.19 -10.95 -4.91
CA ILE A 90 -1.48 -9.81 -4.03
C ILE A 90 -0.74 -9.90 -2.69
N PHE A 91 -0.54 -11.12 -2.18
CA PHE A 91 0.17 -11.37 -0.92
C PHE A 91 1.69 -11.27 -1.06
N ARG A 92 2.19 -11.19 -2.31
CA ARG A 92 3.60 -10.98 -2.64
C ARG A 92 3.94 -9.52 -2.95
N THR A 93 2.98 -8.61 -2.74
CA THR A 93 3.15 -7.15 -2.91
C THR A 93 4.00 -6.52 -1.80
N LEU A 94 5.16 -7.10 -1.52
CA LEU A 94 6.00 -6.83 -0.36
C LEU A 94 7.21 -5.97 -0.75
N GLN A 95 7.77 -5.32 0.26
CA GLN A 95 9.09 -4.71 0.22
C GLN A 95 10.10 -5.63 0.91
N SER A 96 11.29 -5.73 0.32
CA SER A 96 12.37 -6.51 0.91
C SER A 96 13.01 -5.80 2.09
N ASN A 97 13.42 -6.61 3.07
CA ASN A 97 14.44 -6.22 4.02
C ASN A 97 15.81 -6.39 3.33
N ARG A 98 16.44 -5.25 3.00
CA ARG A 98 17.64 -5.19 2.16
C ARG A 98 18.90 -4.98 3.01
N ILE A 99 19.89 -5.83 2.79
CA ILE A 99 21.23 -5.76 3.37
C ILE A 99 22.22 -5.45 2.25
N ASP A 100 22.89 -4.30 2.32
CA ASP A 100 23.88 -3.89 1.33
C ASP A 100 25.30 -4.34 1.71
N TYR A 101 26.12 -4.60 0.70
CA TYR A 101 27.51 -5.01 0.84
C TYR A 101 28.40 -4.24 -0.14
N GLN A 102 29.42 -3.56 0.39
CA GLN A 102 30.43 -2.85 -0.39
C GLN A 102 31.80 -3.11 0.23
N PRO A 103 32.62 -4.03 -0.32
CA PRO A 103 33.88 -4.43 0.30
C PRO A 103 34.92 -3.30 0.34
N ASP A 104 34.91 -2.41 -0.66
CA ASP A 104 35.90 -1.33 -0.79
C ASP A 104 35.41 0.01 -0.20
N ALA A 105 34.18 0.08 0.31
CA ALA A 105 33.67 1.30 0.93
C ALA A 105 34.11 1.38 2.39
N SER A 106 34.71 2.51 2.77
CA SER A 106 34.99 2.84 4.19
C SER A 106 33.72 2.99 5.04
N SER A 107 32.55 3.02 4.39
CA SER A 107 31.22 3.05 5.01
C SER A 107 30.41 1.88 4.45
N GLN A 108 30.64 0.68 4.98
CA GLN A 108 29.61 -0.35 4.90
C GLN A 108 28.38 0.19 5.64
N SER A 109 27.22 0.21 4.99
CA SER A 109 25.99 0.65 5.62
C SER A 109 25.70 -0.24 6.83
N ASN A 110 25.61 0.41 8.00
CA ASN A 110 25.08 -0.10 9.26
C ASN A 110 25.70 -1.39 9.80
N GLY A 111 26.90 -1.34 10.41
CA GLY A 111 27.33 -2.30 11.44
C GLY A 111 27.40 -3.78 11.04
N ALA A 112 27.10 -4.15 9.79
CA ALA A 112 26.79 -5.53 9.43
C ALA A 112 27.94 -6.52 9.70
N VAL A 113 29.19 -6.09 9.53
CA VAL A 113 30.37 -6.93 9.81
C VAL A 113 30.67 -7.02 11.31
N SER A 114 30.48 -5.94 12.07
CA SER A 114 30.63 -5.99 13.54
C SER A 114 29.55 -6.84 14.17
N ASP A 115 28.31 -6.70 13.70
CA ASP A 115 27.15 -7.46 14.15
C ASP A 115 27.37 -8.94 13.80
N PHE A 116 27.75 -9.26 12.56
CA PHE A 116 28.05 -10.63 12.15
C PHE A 116 29.14 -11.28 13.01
N SER A 117 30.25 -10.56 13.24
CA SER A 117 31.38 -11.09 14.02
C SER A 117 31.04 -11.26 15.50
N SER A 118 30.02 -10.55 16.01
CA SER A 118 29.55 -10.70 17.39
C SER A 118 28.64 -11.93 17.58
N LEU A 119 27.96 -12.37 16.52
CA LEU A 119 27.06 -13.53 16.54
C LEU A 119 27.76 -14.84 16.18
N VAL A 120 28.67 -14.80 15.19
CA VAL A 120 29.27 -16.01 14.61
C VAL A 120 30.51 -16.46 15.36
N LYS A 121 30.49 -17.71 15.82
CA LYS A 121 31.57 -18.40 16.55
C LYS A 121 32.35 -19.35 15.65
N LYS A 122 31.72 -19.89 14.61
CA LYS A 122 32.34 -20.85 13.70
C LYS A 122 31.86 -20.64 12.26
N GLU A 123 32.83 -20.51 11.36
CA GLU A 123 32.60 -20.27 9.93
C GLU A 123 32.98 -21.49 9.09
N PRO A 124 32.31 -21.74 7.95
CA PRO A 124 32.70 -22.77 6.99
C PRO A 124 33.95 -22.37 6.22
N ALA A 125 34.56 -23.34 5.55
CA ALA A 125 35.52 -23.05 4.49
C ALA A 125 34.77 -22.58 3.22
N TYR A 126 34.72 -21.26 3.03
CA TYR A 126 34.09 -20.64 1.85
C TYR A 126 34.81 -21.02 0.54
N LYS A 127 34.05 -21.03 -0.56
CA LYS A 127 34.58 -21.32 -1.90
C LYS A 127 35.07 -20.07 -2.62
N CYS A 128 34.55 -18.90 -2.29
CA CYS A 128 35.09 -17.63 -2.78
C CYS A 128 35.97 -16.94 -1.73
N GLY A 129 36.90 -16.11 -2.19
CA GLY A 129 37.79 -15.34 -1.30
C GLY A 129 37.11 -14.12 -0.64
N THR A 130 35.91 -13.77 -1.09
CA THR A 130 35.17 -12.57 -0.64
C THR A 130 33.69 -12.91 -0.38
N PRO A 131 33.37 -13.73 0.64
CA PRO A 131 31.98 -14.02 0.98
C PRO A 131 31.27 -12.75 1.44
N PHE A 132 29.99 -12.61 1.10
CA PHE A 132 29.16 -11.54 1.65
C PHE A 132 28.53 -12.04 2.95
N LYS A 133 29.03 -11.51 4.07
CA LYS A 133 28.58 -11.79 5.43
C LYS A 133 27.62 -10.71 5.90
N GLY A 134 26.53 -11.09 6.57
CA GLY A 134 25.55 -10.14 7.09
C GLY A 134 24.67 -10.72 8.18
N VAL A 135 23.89 -9.86 8.81
CA VAL A 135 22.88 -10.21 9.80
C VAL A 135 21.53 -9.75 9.28
N VAL A 136 20.55 -10.65 9.27
CA VAL A 136 19.15 -10.27 9.06
C VAL A 136 18.45 -10.24 10.42
N ARG A 137 17.70 -9.17 10.65
CA ARG A 137 16.85 -9.03 11.84
C ARG A 137 15.43 -9.40 11.46
N MET A 138 14.84 -10.37 12.15
CA MET A 138 13.46 -10.78 11.95
C MET A 138 12.77 -10.99 13.30
N GLY A 139 11.64 -10.32 13.51
CA GLY A 139 11.00 -10.20 14.80
C GLY A 139 11.92 -9.48 15.78
N SER A 140 12.23 -10.17 16.86
CA SER A 140 13.18 -9.75 17.89
C SER A 140 14.50 -10.53 17.81
N ASP A 141 14.66 -11.36 16.77
CA ASP A 141 15.80 -12.25 16.59
C ASP A 141 16.77 -11.73 15.53
N GLU A 142 18.03 -12.17 15.65
CA GLU A 142 19.09 -11.90 14.69
C GLU A 142 19.61 -13.22 14.12
N PHE A 143 19.73 -13.30 12.80
CA PHE A 143 20.23 -14.47 12.09
C PHE A 143 21.46 -14.08 11.27
N ALA A 144 22.58 -14.73 11.53
CA ALA A 144 23.78 -14.54 10.74
C ALA A 144 23.69 -15.33 9.43
N PHE A 145 24.21 -14.76 8.35
CA PHE A 145 24.34 -15.45 7.09
C PHE A 145 25.64 -15.10 6.38
N ALA A 146 26.13 -16.04 5.57
CA ALA A 146 27.24 -15.82 4.66
C ALA A 146 26.91 -16.36 3.27
N LEU A 147 26.91 -15.46 2.30
CA LEU A 147 26.76 -15.75 0.89
C LEU A 147 28.12 -16.11 0.28
N ASP A 148 28.18 -17.28 -0.32
CA ASP A 148 29.37 -17.89 -0.90
C ASP A 148 29.13 -18.15 -2.40
N SER A 149 30.23 -18.38 -3.13
CA SER A 149 30.16 -18.68 -4.56
C SER A 149 31.19 -19.72 -4.98
N THR A 150 30.76 -20.67 -5.81
CA THR A 150 31.68 -21.59 -6.49
C THR A 150 32.38 -20.96 -7.70
N ASP A 151 31.75 -19.97 -8.33
CA ASP A 151 32.27 -19.18 -9.45
C ASP A 151 31.46 -17.88 -9.52
N LEU A 152 32.03 -16.82 -8.95
CA LEU A 152 31.33 -15.55 -8.75
C LEU A 152 30.98 -14.85 -10.09
N PRO A 153 31.89 -14.75 -11.08
CA PRO A 153 31.55 -14.27 -12.42
C PRO A 153 30.41 -15.02 -13.12
N THR A 154 30.37 -16.36 -12.97
CA THR A 154 29.40 -17.18 -13.73
C THR A 154 28.05 -17.30 -13.02
N TYR A 155 28.06 -17.46 -11.70
CA TYR A 155 26.86 -17.82 -10.92
C TYR A 155 26.45 -16.77 -9.89
N GLY A 156 27.27 -15.75 -9.65
CA GLY A 156 27.07 -14.85 -8.52
C GLY A 156 27.16 -15.61 -7.20
N PHE A 157 26.52 -15.10 -6.16
CA PHE A 157 26.38 -15.85 -4.90
C PHE A 157 25.36 -16.96 -5.07
N ASN A 158 25.82 -18.20 -5.26
CA ASN A 158 24.95 -19.36 -5.48
C ASN A 158 24.81 -20.27 -4.25
N ARG A 159 25.45 -19.90 -3.12
CA ARG A 159 25.41 -20.65 -1.87
C ARG A 159 25.14 -19.70 -0.71
N CYS A 160 24.34 -20.13 0.26
CA CYS A 160 24.09 -19.39 1.48
C CYS A 160 24.25 -20.31 2.68
N HIS A 161 25.13 -19.93 3.60
CA HIS A 161 25.24 -20.47 4.94
C HIS A 161 24.39 -19.57 5.84
N PHE A 162 23.39 -20.13 6.52
CA PHE A 162 22.43 -19.37 7.31
C PHE A 162 22.30 -20.03 8.67
N ASP A 163 22.51 -19.27 9.75
CA ASP A 163 22.42 -19.74 11.14
C ASP A 163 20.94 -19.83 11.56
N LEU A 164 20.25 -20.88 11.12
CA LEU A 164 18.81 -21.06 11.36
C LEU A 164 18.51 -21.33 12.82
N ASN A 165 19.45 -21.97 13.53
CA ASN A 165 19.30 -22.34 14.93
C ASN A 165 19.84 -21.27 15.91
N ARG A 166 20.46 -20.20 15.39
CA ARG A 166 20.99 -19.03 16.13
C ARG A 166 22.09 -19.37 17.13
N ASN A 167 22.88 -20.42 16.89
CA ASN A 167 23.93 -20.83 17.81
C ASN A 167 25.31 -20.21 17.48
N GLY A 168 25.43 -19.55 16.33
CA GLY A 168 26.65 -18.93 15.81
C GLY A 168 27.57 -19.88 15.03
N ASP A 169 27.16 -21.10 14.71
CA ASP A 169 27.91 -22.07 13.91
C ASP A 169 27.31 -22.17 12.49
N LEU A 170 27.94 -21.53 11.51
CA LEU A 170 27.48 -21.56 10.12
C LEU A 170 27.79 -22.88 9.37
N THR A 171 28.17 -23.94 10.11
CA THR A 171 28.59 -25.23 9.54
C THR A 171 27.68 -26.40 9.91
N ASP A 172 26.75 -26.23 10.85
CA ASP A 172 25.85 -27.29 11.30
C ASP A 172 24.47 -27.28 10.62
N ASP A 173 24.05 -26.14 10.08
CA ASP A 173 22.89 -26.02 9.19
C ASP A 173 23.23 -26.36 7.72
N ASN A 174 22.23 -26.87 6.99
CA ASN A 174 22.40 -27.21 5.58
C ASN A 174 22.66 -25.96 4.72
N VAL A 175 23.65 -26.05 3.83
CA VAL A 175 23.95 -24.97 2.88
C VAL A 175 22.83 -24.84 1.85
N LEU A 176 22.16 -23.68 1.83
CA LEU A 176 21.15 -23.36 0.84
C LEU A 176 21.81 -23.16 -0.53
N GLN A 177 21.27 -23.81 -1.55
CA GLN A 177 21.71 -23.68 -2.94
C GLN A 177 20.76 -22.79 -3.70
N ALA A 178 21.28 -21.82 -4.46
CA ALA A 178 20.44 -20.96 -5.29
C ALA A 178 19.74 -21.77 -6.38
N ALA A 179 18.47 -21.47 -6.64
CA ALA A 179 17.80 -21.87 -7.86
C ALA A 179 18.52 -21.21 -9.05
N SER A 180 18.80 -21.97 -10.13
CA SER A 180 19.64 -21.62 -11.28
C SER A 180 19.66 -20.11 -11.63
N PRO A 181 20.84 -19.49 -11.84
CA PRO A 181 20.99 -18.03 -11.94
C PRO A 181 20.13 -17.43 -13.05
N TYR A 182 19.64 -16.22 -12.76
CA TYR A 182 18.59 -15.54 -13.54
C TYR A 182 19.11 -14.84 -14.81
N SER A 183 20.41 -14.57 -14.87
CA SER A 183 21.13 -13.96 -15.99
C SER A 183 22.60 -13.91 -15.60
N ARG A 184 23.53 -14.03 -16.57
CA ARG A 184 25.02 -14.00 -16.43
C ARG A 184 25.54 -13.66 -15.01
N GLY A 185 25.45 -14.58 -14.05
CA GLY A 185 26.01 -14.47 -12.70
C GLY A 185 25.65 -13.28 -11.81
N THR A 186 24.67 -12.42 -12.11
CA THR A 186 24.44 -11.20 -11.31
C THR A 186 23.29 -11.29 -10.31
N ARG A 187 22.39 -12.27 -10.43
CA ARG A 187 21.26 -12.45 -9.52
C ARG A 187 21.00 -13.91 -9.21
N SER A 188 20.84 -14.20 -7.92
CA SER A 188 20.48 -15.52 -7.41
C SER A 188 19.26 -15.41 -6.51
N ALA A 189 18.51 -16.50 -6.38
CA ALA A 189 17.53 -16.64 -5.32
C ALA A 189 17.60 -18.03 -4.74
N PHE A 190 17.29 -18.12 -3.46
CA PHE A 190 17.35 -19.34 -2.69
C PHE A 190 15.94 -19.89 -2.48
N PRO A 191 15.82 -21.20 -2.20
CA PRO A 191 14.59 -21.82 -1.74
C PRO A 191 13.94 -21.07 -0.58
N ARG A 192 12.64 -21.27 -0.40
CA ARG A 192 11.94 -20.79 0.79
C ARG A 192 12.58 -21.39 2.03
N VAL A 193 12.80 -20.56 3.04
CA VAL A 193 13.30 -20.95 4.36
C VAL A 193 12.16 -20.83 5.35
N ASP A 194 11.90 -21.90 6.08
CA ASP A 194 10.93 -21.95 7.18
C ASP A 194 11.71 -21.97 8.50
N LEU A 195 11.33 -21.12 9.45
CA LEU A 195 11.96 -21.03 10.75
C LEU A 195 10.98 -20.61 11.85
N LYS A 196 11.46 -20.66 13.09
CA LYS A 196 10.78 -20.09 14.26
C LYS A 196 11.47 -18.78 14.64
N LEU A 197 10.67 -17.74 14.87
CA LEU A 197 11.17 -16.45 15.37
C LEU A 197 10.30 -15.90 16.49
N ASN A 198 10.85 -14.99 17.28
CA ASN A 198 10.16 -14.25 18.33
C ASN A 198 9.57 -12.95 17.77
N ALA A 199 8.25 -12.81 17.77
CA ALA A 199 7.55 -11.58 17.43
C ALA A 199 6.86 -11.03 18.69
N GLY A 200 7.50 -10.06 19.34
CA GLY A 200 7.11 -9.63 20.68
C GLY A 200 7.38 -10.73 21.70
N GLU A 201 6.36 -11.09 22.50
CA GLU A 201 6.46 -12.13 23.54
C GLU A 201 6.11 -13.54 23.03
N LYS A 202 5.86 -13.71 21.73
CA LYS A 202 5.44 -14.99 21.14
C LYS A 202 6.47 -15.52 20.16
N GLU A 203 6.74 -16.81 20.22
CA GLU A 203 7.40 -17.55 19.14
C GLU A 203 6.35 -17.91 18.08
N ILE A 204 6.67 -17.65 16.80
CA ILE A 204 5.83 -17.97 15.66
C ILE A 204 6.62 -18.77 14.63
N ASP A 205 5.91 -19.63 13.89
CA ASP A 205 6.42 -20.14 12.63
C ASP A 205 6.44 -18.98 11.62
N TYR A 206 7.46 -18.94 10.77
CA TYR A 206 7.62 -17.89 9.77
C TYR A 206 8.36 -18.45 8.55
N SER A 207 8.15 -17.81 7.41
CA SER A 207 8.78 -18.21 6.15
C SER A 207 9.28 -16.98 5.41
N PHE A 208 10.45 -17.09 4.80
CA PHE A 208 10.99 -16.05 3.92
C PHE A 208 11.71 -16.65 2.72
N MET A 209 12.02 -15.79 1.75
CA MET A 209 12.90 -16.10 0.63
C MET A 209 14.05 -15.11 0.61
N LEU A 210 15.25 -15.60 0.31
CA LEU A 210 16.44 -14.78 0.13
C LEU A 210 16.74 -14.65 -1.36
N ALA A 211 16.93 -13.42 -1.83
CA ALA A 211 17.47 -13.13 -3.15
C ALA A 211 18.73 -12.28 -3.02
N THR A 212 19.62 -12.36 -4.01
CA THR A 212 20.87 -11.62 -4.01
C THR A 212 21.12 -11.01 -5.37
N ASN A 213 21.80 -9.87 -5.35
CA ASN A 213 22.33 -9.25 -6.54
C ASN A 213 23.80 -8.91 -6.30
N VAL A 214 24.65 -9.14 -7.30
CA VAL A 214 26.05 -8.77 -7.27
C VAL A 214 26.40 -7.96 -8.51
N ASN A 215 27.04 -6.82 -8.28
CA ASN A 215 27.66 -6.01 -9.30
C ASN A 215 29.17 -6.23 -9.27
N LEU A 216 29.67 -6.83 -10.35
CA LEU A 216 31.09 -7.11 -10.53
C LEU A 216 31.73 -6.02 -11.39
N GLN A 217 32.99 -5.72 -11.10
CA GLN A 217 33.82 -4.81 -11.87
C GLN A 217 35.12 -5.51 -12.23
N ASP A 218 35.47 -5.48 -13.51
CA ASP A 218 36.79 -5.92 -13.98
C ASP A 218 37.78 -4.76 -13.89
N GLN A 219 38.88 -4.98 -13.16
CA GLN A 219 39.97 -4.03 -13.04
C GLN A 219 41.29 -4.76 -13.29
N GLY A 220 41.91 -4.51 -14.45
CA GLY A 220 43.22 -5.10 -14.79
C GLY A 220 43.24 -6.63 -14.84
N GLY A 221 42.15 -7.26 -15.31
CA GLY A 221 42.03 -8.72 -15.38
C GLY A 221 41.64 -9.41 -14.05
N THR A 222 41.40 -8.63 -12.99
CA THR A 222 40.82 -9.14 -11.74
C THR A 222 39.37 -8.70 -11.63
N THR A 223 38.44 -9.65 -11.54
CA THR A 223 37.03 -9.37 -11.23
C THR A 223 36.88 -9.15 -9.73
N ARG A 224 36.27 -8.04 -9.33
CA ARG A 224 36.00 -7.69 -7.92
C ARG A 224 34.52 -7.34 -7.74
N ILE A 225 34.03 -7.50 -6.52
CA ILE A 225 32.68 -7.05 -6.15
C ILE A 225 32.72 -5.53 -5.96
N ARG A 226 32.01 -4.79 -6.81
CA ARG A 226 31.81 -3.35 -6.61
C ARG A 226 30.80 -3.10 -5.50
N TYR A 227 29.66 -3.79 -5.58
CA TYR A 227 28.67 -3.87 -4.53
C TYR A 227 27.83 -5.14 -4.71
N ALA A 228 27.23 -5.61 -3.63
CA ALA A 228 26.20 -6.61 -3.64
C ALA A 228 25.08 -6.20 -2.68
N TYR A 229 23.94 -6.84 -2.79
CA TYR A 229 22.90 -6.75 -1.76
C TYR A 229 22.13 -8.05 -1.67
N ALA A 230 21.63 -8.31 -0.47
CA ALA A 230 20.75 -9.41 -0.14
C ALA A 230 19.37 -8.83 0.17
N GLU A 231 18.33 -9.49 -0.31
CA GLU A 231 16.94 -9.10 -0.15
C GLU A 231 16.19 -10.25 0.50
N VAL A 232 15.63 -10.00 1.67
CA VAL A 232 14.76 -10.94 2.36
C VAL A 232 13.33 -10.53 2.11
N TYR A 233 12.52 -11.44 1.57
CA TYR A 233 11.11 -11.25 1.28
C TYR A 233 10.27 -12.16 2.17
N ALA A 234 9.28 -11.61 2.87
CA ALA A 234 8.32 -12.42 3.60
C ALA A 234 7.67 -13.44 2.65
N CYS A 235 7.58 -14.67 3.11
CA CYS A 235 6.83 -15.75 2.47
C CYS A 235 5.68 -16.21 3.38
N ALA A 236 5.21 -15.32 4.25
CA ALA A 236 4.11 -15.55 5.15
C ALA A 236 3.21 -14.31 5.25
N TYR A 237 1.91 -14.53 5.44
CA TYR A 237 0.93 -13.49 5.70
C TYR A 237 -0.12 -14.00 6.70
N ARG A 238 -0.88 -13.09 7.29
CA ARG A 238 -1.96 -13.39 8.24
C ARG A 238 -3.31 -13.17 7.56
N ILE A 239 -4.30 -14.02 7.79
CA ILE A 239 -5.64 -13.85 7.21
C ILE A 239 -6.74 -14.33 8.16
N GLY A 240 -7.87 -13.62 8.19
CA GLY A 240 -9.02 -13.97 9.01
C GLY A 240 -10.29 -13.28 8.52
N ASP A 241 -11.42 -13.67 9.09
CA ASP A 241 -12.73 -13.12 8.79
C ASP A 241 -13.23 -12.27 9.97
N VAL A 242 -13.92 -11.16 9.68
CA VAL A 242 -14.56 -10.30 10.68
C VAL A 242 -15.93 -9.83 10.18
N MET A 243 -16.86 -9.57 11.10
CA MET A 243 -18.16 -8.98 10.80
C MET A 243 -18.15 -7.50 11.17
N LEU A 244 -18.05 -6.60 10.18
CA LEU A 244 -18.09 -5.15 10.42
C LEU A 244 -19.41 -4.60 9.90
N ASN A 245 -20.15 -3.89 10.75
CA ASN A 245 -21.43 -3.28 10.37
C ASN A 245 -22.41 -4.25 9.66
N GLY A 246 -22.45 -5.51 10.12
CA GLY A 246 -23.31 -6.55 9.54
C GLY A 246 -22.85 -7.12 8.20
N LYS A 247 -21.67 -6.73 7.69
CA LYS A 247 -21.04 -7.31 6.50
C LYS A 247 -19.83 -8.14 6.90
N LYS A 248 -19.71 -9.33 6.30
CA LYS A 248 -18.52 -10.17 6.45
C LYS A 248 -17.40 -9.59 5.59
N HIS A 249 -16.23 -9.42 6.18
CA HIS A 249 -15.00 -9.05 5.49
C HIS A 249 -13.92 -10.10 5.72
N GLN A 250 -13.12 -10.33 4.68
CA GLN A 250 -11.87 -11.07 4.81
C GLN A 250 -10.72 -10.06 4.93
N ILE A 251 -9.94 -10.16 6.00
CA ILE A 251 -8.81 -9.25 6.26
C ILE A 251 -7.52 -10.05 6.18
N ALA A 252 -6.55 -9.54 5.43
CA ALA A 252 -5.19 -10.07 5.44
C ALA A 252 -4.19 -9.01 5.89
N VAL A 253 -3.16 -9.42 6.62
CA VAL A 253 -2.03 -8.56 7.01
C VAL A 253 -0.76 -9.14 6.41
N LEU A 254 -0.04 -8.30 5.67
CA LEU A 254 1.24 -8.63 5.07
C LEU A 254 2.34 -8.03 5.92
N ASP A 255 3.34 -8.84 6.27
CA ASP A 255 4.65 -8.35 6.72
C ASP A 255 5.33 -7.68 5.52
N HIS A 256 4.96 -6.42 5.29
CA HIS A 256 5.26 -5.75 4.03
C HIS A 256 6.70 -5.26 4.00
N ASN A 257 7.34 -5.02 5.15
CA ASN A 257 8.76 -4.67 5.21
C ASN A 257 9.68 -5.91 5.36
N SER A 258 9.09 -7.11 5.43
CA SER A 258 9.79 -8.40 5.53
C SER A 258 10.69 -8.51 6.75
N ASN A 259 10.23 -8.01 7.90
CA ASN A 259 11.01 -7.98 9.13
C ASN A 259 10.53 -8.98 10.18
N GLY A 260 9.65 -9.92 9.86
CA GLY A 260 9.14 -10.95 10.78
C GLY A 260 8.08 -10.47 11.76
N ARG A 261 7.60 -9.23 11.67
CA ARG A 261 6.50 -8.67 12.46
C ARG A 261 5.32 -8.31 11.56
N PHE A 262 4.17 -8.06 12.18
CA PHE A 262 2.93 -7.71 11.48
C PHE A 262 2.24 -6.49 12.10
N ASP A 263 2.97 -5.71 12.90
CA ASP A 263 2.46 -4.56 13.65
C ASP A 263 3.16 -3.23 13.31
N ASP A 264 3.98 -3.19 12.26
CA ASP A 264 4.68 -1.97 11.90
C ASP A 264 3.74 -1.01 11.18
N VAL A 265 3.37 0.08 11.84
CA VAL A 265 2.60 1.14 11.19
C VAL A 265 3.45 1.93 10.21
N TYR A 266 2.86 2.28 9.08
CA TYR A 266 3.42 3.27 8.18
C TYR A 266 3.50 4.63 8.86
N THR A 267 4.64 5.31 8.70
CA THR A 267 4.83 6.68 9.19
C THR A 267 5.44 7.54 8.10
N VAL A 268 5.23 8.86 8.15
CA VAL A 268 5.88 9.79 7.22
C VAL A 268 6.79 10.69 8.03
N ASN A 269 8.10 10.57 7.84
CA ASN A 269 9.06 11.48 8.47
C ASN A 269 9.21 12.75 7.61
N PRO A 270 8.90 13.95 8.12
CA PRO A 270 9.03 15.20 7.37
C PRO A 270 10.47 15.47 6.88
N GLY A 271 11.49 14.91 7.52
CA GLY A 271 12.90 15.02 7.13
C GLY A 271 13.34 14.02 6.06
N ASN A 272 12.59 12.93 5.84
CA ASN A 272 12.90 11.92 4.83
C ASN A 272 12.24 12.27 3.49
N ARG A 273 12.89 13.16 2.73
CA ARG A 273 12.40 13.64 1.43
C ARG A 273 13.43 13.45 0.34
N SER A 274 12.98 13.22 -0.89
CA SER A 274 13.88 13.30 -2.05
C SER A 274 14.42 14.72 -2.21
N SER A 275 15.42 14.87 -3.08
CA SER A 275 15.87 16.19 -3.57
C SER A 275 14.75 17.02 -4.21
N THR A 276 13.67 16.38 -4.66
CA THR A 276 12.47 17.03 -5.20
C THR A 276 11.40 17.34 -4.15
N GLY A 277 11.68 17.06 -2.86
CA GLY A 277 10.76 17.33 -1.75
C GLY A 277 9.62 16.31 -1.58
N VAL A 278 9.57 15.27 -2.42
CA VAL A 278 8.57 14.20 -2.34
C VAL A 278 8.66 13.52 -0.98
N ALA A 279 7.52 13.36 -0.32
CA ALA A 279 7.42 12.63 0.94
C ALA A 279 7.51 11.12 0.67
N TYR A 280 8.36 10.43 1.44
CA TYR A 280 8.43 8.98 1.43
C TYR A 280 7.98 8.47 2.80
N PRO A 281 6.98 7.58 2.85
CA PRO A 281 6.69 6.93 4.11
C PRO A 281 7.84 5.99 4.48
N ASN A 282 8.12 5.90 5.77
CA ASN A 282 8.81 4.75 6.33
C ASN A 282 7.89 3.55 6.20
N VAL A 283 8.47 2.45 5.74
CA VAL A 283 7.75 1.27 5.30
C VAL A 283 7.38 0.44 6.51
N GLY A 284 6.08 0.28 6.72
CA GLY A 284 5.53 -0.69 7.65
C GLY A 284 4.84 -1.83 6.92
N ASP A 285 3.80 -2.35 7.55
CA ASP A 285 2.97 -3.45 7.09
C ASP A 285 1.77 -3.01 6.26
N MET A 286 1.15 -3.96 5.57
CA MET A 286 -0.03 -3.71 4.74
C MET A 286 -1.22 -4.49 5.26
N LEU A 287 -2.38 -3.84 5.23
CA LEU A 287 -3.67 -4.47 5.51
C LEU A 287 -4.46 -4.55 4.20
N LEU A 288 -4.95 -5.74 3.88
CA LEU A 288 -5.83 -5.99 2.74
C LEU A 288 -7.26 -6.24 3.24
N VAL A 289 -8.24 -5.52 2.68
CA VAL A 289 -9.67 -5.68 2.97
C VAL A 289 -10.37 -6.29 1.77
N ASP A 290 -10.96 -7.47 1.94
CA ASP A 290 -11.59 -8.25 0.89
C ASP A 290 -10.67 -8.46 -0.33
N PRO A 291 -9.44 -9.02 -0.13
CA PRO A 291 -8.48 -9.17 -1.20
C PRO A 291 -9.05 -10.02 -2.35
N ASN A 292 -8.95 -9.51 -3.57
CA ASN A 292 -9.36 -10.24 -4.77
C ASN A 292 -8.12 -10.79 -5.51
N PRO A 293 -7.82 -12.10 -5.39
CA PRO A 293 -6.67 -12.70 -6.06
C PRO A 293 -6.82 -12.76 -7.59
N GLN A 294 -8.03 -12.56 -8.11
CA GLN A 294 -8.31 -12.54 -9.55
C GLN A 294 -8.20 -11.14 -10.17
N ASP A 295 -7.99 -10.10 -9.36
CA ASP A 295 -7.76 -8.76 -9.89
C ASP A 295 -6.33 -8.62 -10.43
N GLN A 296 -6.26 -8.59 -11.76
CA GLN A 296 -5.03 -8.48 -12.55
C GLN A 296 -4.59 -7.03 -12.78
N ASN A 297 -5.10 -6.05 -12.05
CA ASN A 297 -4.68 -4.66 -12.20
C ASN A 297 -3.26 -4.41 -11.65
N PHE A 298 -2.25 -4.77 -12.46
CA PHE A 298 -0.84 -4.62 -12.11
C PHE A 298 -0.35 -3.20 -11.95
N ARG A 299 -0.98 -2.25 -12.63
CA ARG A 299 -0.39 -0.91 -12.83
C ARG A 299 -0.23 -0.18 -11.50
N ASN A 300 -1.10 -0.52 -10.54
CA ASN A 300 -1.12 0.05 -9.21
C ASN A 300 -0.48 -0.87 -8.15
N TYR A 301 0.29 -1.88 -8.56
CA TYR A 301 0.88 -2.85 -7.64
C TYR A 301 1.72 -2.21 -6.53
N PHE A 302 2.55 -1.24 -6.93
CA PHE A 302 3.45 -0.51 -6.03
C PHE A 302 2.83 0.79 -5.51
N ASN A 303 1.64 1.17 -5.98
CA ASN A 303 0.95 2.38 -5.55
C ASN A 303 -0.26 2.01 -4.68
N SER A 304 -0.22 2.41 -3.41
CA SER A 304 -1.28 2.09 -2.45
C SER A 304 -2.65 2.64 -2.85
N VAL A 305 -2.67 3.72 -3.64
CA VAL A 305 -3.87 4.42 -4.04
C VAL A 305 -4.72 3.59 -5.00
N GLY A 306 -4.09 2.81 -5.88
CA GLY A 306 -4.80 2.28 -7.04
C GLY A 306 -5.42 0.89 -6.87
N ARG A 307 -5.33 0.26 -5.70
CA ARG A 307 -6.08 -0.95 -5.33
C ARG A 307 -6.95 -0.70 -4.11
N ARG A 308 -8.26 -0.82 -4.21
CA ARG A 308 -9.22 -0.42 -3.16
C ARG A 308 -9.06 -1.23 -1.88
N GLU A 309 -8.72 -2.50 -2.03
CA GLU A 309 -8.46 -3.44 -0.96
C GLU A 309 -7.16 -3.18 -0.20
N LYS A 310 -6.20 -2.43 -0.76
CA LYS A 310 -4.87 -2.24 -0.15
C LYS A 310 -4.85 -0.98 0.71
N HIS A 311 -4.55 -1.18 2.00
CA HIS A 311 -4.38 -0.12 2.99
C HIS A 311 -2.99 -0.23 3.62
N TYR A 312 -2.37 0.92 3.84
CA TYR A 312 -1.24 0.98 4.76
C TYR A 312 -1.71 0.53 6.14
N LEU A 313 -0.94 -0.33 6.83
CA LEU A 313 -1.18 -0.52 8.25
C LEU A 313 -0.92 0.81 8.95
N SER A 314 -1.95 1.31 9.62
CA SER A 314 -1.91 2.60 10.30
C SER A 314 -2.81 2.56 11.52
N ASN A 315 -2.68 3.56 12.40
CA ASN A 315 -3.48 3.62 13.62
C ASN A 315 -4.99 3.71 13.35
N MET A 316 -5.36 4.20 12.17
CA MET A 316 -6.73 4.28 11.71
C MET A 316 -6.84 3.85 10.24
N ILE A 317 -7.92 3.16 9.89
CA ILE A 317 -8.27 2.82 8.51
C ILE A 317 -9.73 3.15 8.21
N ALA A 318 -10.06 3.32 6.93
CA ALA A 318 -11.43 3.49 6.47
C ALA A 318 -11.91 2.21 5.75
N ILE A 319 -13.00 1.60 6.24
CA ILE A 319 -13.66 0.44 5.63
C ILE A 319 -15.14 0.78 5.43
N ASP A 320 -15.63 0.63 4.19
CA ASP A 320 -17.03 0.92 3.82
C ASP A 320 -17.52 2.31 4.30
N GLY A 321 -16.64 3.32 4.21
CA GLY A 321 -16.96 4.70 4.59
C GLY A 321 -17.00 4.98 6.10
N ARG A 322 -16.57 4.03 6.94
CA ARG A 322 -16.41 4.21 8.39
C ARG A 322 -14.95 4.10 8.80
N PHE A 323 -14.59 4.84 9.84
CA PHE A 323 -13.24 4.83 10.41
C PHE A 323 -13.14 3.82 11.55
N TYR A 324 -12.04 3.08 11.59
CA TYR A 324 -11.72 2.13 12.63
C TYR A 324 -10.31 2.38 13.16
N ASP A 325 -10.18 2.45 14.47
CA ASP A 325 -8.88 2.41 15.15
C ASP A 325 -8.36 0.97 15.11
N VAL A 326 -7.09 0.81 14.78
CA VAL A 326 -6.44 -0.48 14.51
C VAL A 326 -5.46 -0.80 15.61
N GLN A 327 -5.55 -2.02 16.15
CA GLN A 327 -4.53 -2.59 17.02
C GLN A 327 -4.23 -4.02 16.57
N ILE A 328 -2.96 -4.34 16.40
CA ILE A 328 -2.50 -5.66 16.00
C ILE A 328 -1.36 -6.09 16.90
N THR A 329 -1.35 -7.36 17.27
CA THR A 329 -0.23 -7.95 18.03
C THR A 329 1.03 -8.04 17.16
N PRO A 330 2.24 -8.00 17.73
CA PRO A 330 3.50 -8.20 16.99
C PRO A 330 3.54 -9.44 16.09
N ALA A 331 3.00 -10.55 16.58
CA ALA A 331 2.89 -11.82 15.85
C ALA A 331 1.87 -11.81 14.71
N GLY A 332 1.04 -10.77 14.64
CA GLY A 332 -0.09 -10.63 13.72
C GLY A 332 -1.21 -11.64 13.94
N ASP A 333 -1.26 -12.33 15.08
CA ASP A 333 -2.23 -13.40 15.33
C ASP A 333 -3.57 -12.89 15.88
N GLN A 334 -3.62 -11.64 16.34
CA GLN A 334 -4.86 -10.96 16.69
C GLN A 334 -4.88 -9.53 16.12
N LEU A 335 -6.01 -9.18 15.51
CA LEU A 335 -6.32 -7.84 15.03
C LEU A 335 -7.60 -7.36 15.70
N THR A 336 -7.59 -6.11 16.17
CA THR A 336 -8.73 -5.43 16.76
C THR A 336 -9.07 -4.21 15.92
N LEU A 337 -10.33 -4.13 15.50
CA LEU A 337 -10.89 -2.98 14.80
C LEU A 337 -11.96 -2.35 15.70
N THR A 338 -11.72 -1.13 16.16
CA THR A 338 -12.68 -0.40 17.00
C THR A 338 -13.29 0.72 16.18
N PRO A 339 -14.63 0.83 16.04
CA PRO A 339 -15.24 1.99 15.41
C PRO A 339 -14.73 3.28 16.05
N SER A 340 -14.13 4.16 15.26
CA SER A 340 -13.50 5.37 15.79
C SER A 340 -14.56 6.39 16.22
N ASP A 341 -14.34 7.03 17.36
CA ASP A 341 -15.16 8.14 17.87
C ASP A 341 -14.63 9.52 17.41
N ALA A 342 -13.56 9.52 16.62
CA ALA A 342 -12.96 10.73 16.09
C ALA A 342 -14.02 11.61 15.40
N PRO A 343 -14.15 12.90 15.78
CA PRO A 343 -15.05 13.81 15.10
C PRO A 343 -14.72 13.87 13.61
N ILE A 344 -15.72 13.97 12.75
CA ILE A 344 -15.54 14.04 11.30
C ILE A 344 -15.84 15.43 10.76
N GLY A 345 -15.07 15.86 9.76
CA GLY A 345 -15.43 16.94 8.87
C GLY A 345 -15.70 16.40 7.46
N SER A 346 -15.67 17.28 6.48
CA SER A 346 -15.75 16.90 5.08
C SER A 346 -14.74 17.67 4.26
N ILE A 347 -14.20 17.01 3.24
CA ILE A 347 -13.39 17.64 2.20
C ILE A 347 -14.12 17.59 0.86
N VAL A 348 -13.78 18.52 -0.02
CA VAL A 348 -14.15 18.50 -1.44
C VAL A 348 -12.92 18.71 -2.30
N ASN A 349 -12.95 18.12 -3.49
CA ASN A 349 -11.89 18.24 -4.47
C ASN A 349 -12.50 18.35 -5.88
N PRO A 350 -11.94 19.19 -6.77
CA PRO A 350 -12.54 19.49 -8.07
C PRO A 350 -12.30 18.41 -9.15
N ASN A 351 -11.56 17.33 -8.85
CA ASN A 351 -11.23 16.29 -9.81
C ASN A 351 -12.40 15.34 -10.08
N ILE A 352 -12.54 14.90 -11.33
CA ILE A 352 -13.66 14.08 -11.82
C ILE A 352 -13.84 12.83 -10.96
N HIS A 353 -12.81 11.99 -10.89
CA HIS A 353 -12.68 10.87 -9.97
C HIS A 353 -11.27 10.86 -9.41
N TYR A 354 -11.14 10.61 -8.12
CA TYR A 354 -9.84 10.48 -7.49
C TYR A 354 -9.84 9.43 -6.40
N ASP A 355 -8.69 8.79 -6.27
CA ASP A 355 -8.26 8.05 -5.09
C ASP A 355 -7.00 8.76 -4.57
N ALA A 356 -6.86 8.92 -3.26
CA ALA A 356 -5.69 9.52 -2.65
C ALA A 356 -5.34 8.87 -1.32
N VAL A 357 -4.08 8.99 -0.93
CA VAL A 357 -3.65 8.75 0.44
C VAL A 357 -3.23 10.07 1.07
N VAL A 358 -3.75 10.33 2.25
CA VAL A 358 -3.38 11.45 3.11
C VAL A 358 -2.65 10.96 4.35
N TYR A 359 -1.84 11.81 4.95
CA TYR A 359 -1.15 11.52 6.21
C TYR A 359 -1.29 12.66 7.21
N GLY A 360 -1.32 12.31 8.49
CA GLY A 360 -1.38 13.22 9.64
C GLY A 360 -1.02 12.47 10.93
N ASP A 361 -1.28 13.08 12.09
CA ASP A 361 -0.94 12.48 13.39
C ASP A 361 -1.72 11.18 13.68
N GLN A 362 -2.88 11.02 13.05
CA GLN A 362 -3.70 9.82 13.14
C GLN A 362 -3.24 8.70 12.19
N GLY A 363 -2.17 8.92 11.42
CA GLY A 363 -1.62 7.94 10.49
C GLY A 363 -1.89 8.27 9.02
N LEU A 364 -2.02 7.23 8.19
CA LEU A 364 -2.25 7.32 6.76
C LEU A 364 -3.67 6.84 6.45
N LEU A 365 -4.44 7.66 5.73
CA LEU A 365 -5.80 7.32 5.34
C LEU A 365 -5.95 7.36 3.82
N LYS A 366 -6.62 6.34 3.30
CA LYS A 366 -7.09 6.33 1.93
C LYS A 366 -8.45 7.01 1.84
N ILE A 367 -8.58 7.90 0.86
CA ILE A 367 -9.81 8.60 0.52
C ILE A 367 -10.11 8.42 -0.96
N SER A 368 -11.39 8.36 -1.30
CA SER A 368 -11.87 8.29 -2.67
C SER A 368 -13.02 9.28 -2.82
N GLY A 369 -13.08 9.96 -3.94
CA GLY A 369 -14.14 10.92 -4.20
C GLY A 369 -14.38 11.18 -5.67
N VAL A 370 -15.42 11.94 -5.92
CA VAL A 370 -15.78 12.43 -7.23
C VAL A 370 -15.95 13.94 -7.14
N LYS A 371 -15.92 14.61 -8.29
CA LYS A 371 -15.91 16.06 -8.37
C LYS A 371 -16.97 16.71 -7.50
N ASP A 372 -16.52 17.60 -6.61
CA ASP A 372 -17.34 18.44 -5.74
C ASP A 372 -18.24 17.68 -4.75
N GLU A 373 -18.11 16.35 -4.65
CA GLU A 373 -18.78 15.55 -3.62
C GLU A 373 -18.00 15.58 -2.30
N LYS A 374 -18.75 15.53 -1.20
CA LYS A 374 -18.19 15.55 0.15
C LYS A 374 -17.61 14.17 0.48
N VAL A 375 -16.34 14.15 0.86
CA VAL A 375 -15.68 12.98 1.43
C VAL A 375 -15.44 13.20 2.91
N ALA A 376 -15.86 12.25 3.75
CA ALA A 376 -15.61 12.31 5.18
C ALA A 376 -14.11 12.15 5.47
N LEU A 377 -13.60 12.92 6.42
CA LEU A 377 -12.24 12.79 6.93
C LEU A 377 -12.24 13.16 8.43
N PRO A 378 -11.50 12.45 9.30
CA PRO A 378 -11.44 12.80 10.71
C PRO A 378 -10.85 14.19 10.93
N VAL A 379 -11.25 14.83 12.02
CA VAL A 379 -10.71 16.11 12.46
C VAL A 379 -9.23 15.99 12.73
N GLY A 380 -8.44 16.86 12.11
CA GLY A 380 -6.99 16.82 12.20
C GLY A 380 -6.30 17.69 11.14
N GLU A 381 -4.98 17.75 11.22
CA GLU A 381 -4.12 18.29 10.17
C GLU A 381 -3.74 17.16 9.20
N TRP A 382 -4.06 17.33 7.91
CA TRP A 382 -3.82 16.31 6.89
C TRP A 382 -3.02 16.85 5.71
N ARG A 383 -2.10 16.06 5.20
CA ARG A 383 -1.27 16.36 4.02
C ARG A 383 -1.46 15.28 2.96
N LEU A 384 -1.34 15.67 1.70
CA LEU A 384 -1.36 14.73 0.59
C LEU A 384 -0.07 13.90 0.56
N LEU A 385 -0.20 12.57 0.51
CA LEU A 385 0.93 11.66 0.24
C LEU A 385 1.05 11.35 -1.25
N GLU A 386 -0.02 10.81 -1.84
CA GLU A 386 -0.09 10.44 -3.24
C GLU A 386 -1.55 10.34 -3.71
N TYR A 387 -1.77 10.45 -5.02
CA TYR A 387 -3.09 10.25 -5.61
C TYR A 387 -3.04 9.62 -7.01
N VAL A 388 -4.21 9.16 -7.44
CA VAL A 388 -4.58 8.87 -8.82
C VAL A 388 -5.84 9.68 -9.13
N ILE A 389 -5.81 10.44 -10.22
CA ILE A 389 -6.99 11.05 -10.82
C ILE A 389 -7.32 10.27 -12.08
N ASP A 390 -8.52 9.69 -12.13
CA ASP A 390 -9.05 9.04 -13.31
C ASP A 390 -10.03 10.01 -13.99
N ALA A 391 -9.73 10.37 -15.24
CA ALA A 391 -10.55 11.29 -16.02
C ALA A 391 -11.51 10.55 -16.97
N ASP A 392 -11.48 9.22 -17.00
CA ASP A 392 -12.45 8.43 -17.75
C ASP A 392 -13.81 8.40 -17.01
N ASP A 393 -14.92 8.31 -17.76
CA ASP A 393 -16.25 8.17 -17.17
C ASP A 393 -16.41 6.76 -16.54
N PRO A 394 -16.67 6.65 -15.22
CA PRO A 394 -16.88 5.38 -14.53
C PRO A 394 -18.01 4.53 -15.13
N LYS A 395 -18.96 5.16 -15.82
CA LYS A 395 -20.11 4.47 -16.43
C LYS A 395 -19.77 3.79 -17.75
N THR A 396 -18.69 4.20 -18.40
CA THR A 396 -18.27 3.67 -19.71
C THR A 396 -17.10 2.70 -19.61
N SER A 397 -16.41 2.67 -18.47
CA SER A 397 -15.39 1.69 -18.15
C SER A 397 -16.05 0.36 -17.77
N SER A 398 -16.34 -0.47 -18.78
CA SER A 398 -16.69 -1.88 -18.57
C SER A 398 -15.62 -2.49 -17.66
N GLY A 399 -16.01 -3.10 -16.53
CA GLY A 399 -15.16 -3.53 -15.40
C GLY A 399 -14.00 -4.50 -15.66
N ARG A 400 -13.50 -4.59 -16.90
CA ARG A 400 -12.13 -4.99 -17.25
C ARG A 400 -11.34 -3.72 -17.57
N GLN A 401 -10.73 -3.10 -16.56
CA GLN A 401 -9.66 -2.12 -16.80
C GLN A 401 -8.47 -2.84 -17.44
N ASN A 402 -8.42 -2.87 -18.78
CA ASN A 402 -7.13 -2.82 -19.44
C ASN A 402 -6.59 -1.42 -19.14
N ALA A 403 -5.79 -1.30 -18.09
CA ALA A 403 -5.16 -0.06 -17.59
C ALA A 403 -4.29 0.68 -18.64
N ARG A 404 -4.30 0.26 -19.90
CA ARG A 404 -3.59 0.84 -21.05
C ARG A 404 -4.46 1.72 -21.94
N SER A 405 -5.75 1.91 -21.66
CA SER A 405 -6.63 2.70 -22.55
C SER A 405 -7.13 4.02 -21.97
N GLY A 406 -6.88 4.28 -20.68
CA GLY A 406 -7.53 5.39 -19.97
C GLY A 406 -6.73 6.68 -19.87
N THR A 407 -7.43 7.78 -19.57
CA THR A 407 -6.85 9.09 -19.24
C THR A 407 -6.72 9.23 -17.74
N TYR A 408 -5.50 9.32 -17.22
CA TYR A 408 -5.29 9.43 -15.79
C TYR A 408 -3.96 10.12 -15.45
N VAL A 409 -3.85 10.57 -14.20
CA VAL A 409 -2.62 11.12 -13.61
C VAL A 409 -2.32 10.42 -12.29
N THR A 410 -1.05 10.09 -12.05
CA THR A 410 -0.56 9.82 -10.70
C THR A 410 0.38 10.94 -10.25
N ALA A 411 0.31 11.31 -8.98
CA ALA A 411 1.23 12.29 -8.41
C ALA A 411 1.52 12.00 -6.94
N ARG A 412 2.62 12.59 -6.46
CA ARG A 412 3.06 12.50 -5.07
C ARG A 412 3.17 13.86 -4.42
N GLY A 413 2.67 13.97 -3.20
CA GLY A 413 2.78 15.17 -2.38
C GLY A 413 4.23 15.50 -2.07
N THR A 414 4.55 16.79 -2.06
CA THR A 414 5.87 17.31 -1.71
C THR A 414 5.81 18.13 -0.42
N SER A 415 6.95 18.67 0.02
CA SER A 415 6.98 19.65 1.11
C SER A 415 6.28 20.96 0.78
N ALA A 416 6.06 21.25 -0.51
CA ALA A 416 5.29 22.41 -0.94
C ALA A 416 3.78 22.20 -0.78
N CYS A 417 3.32 20.95 -0.61
CA CYS A 417 1.92 20.67 -0.36
C CYS A 417 1.50 21.20 1.02
N PRO A 418 0.54 22.15 1.08
CA PRO A 418 0.03 22.64 2.34
C PRO A 418 -0.72 21.52 3.06
N ALA A 419 -0.70 21.58 4.38
CA ALA A 419 -1.68 20.81 5.13
C ALA A 419 -3.04 21.48 5.06
N ILE A 420 -4.09 20.66 5.11
CA ILE A 420 -5.45 21.12 5.35
C ILE A 420 -5.83 20.83 6.80
N ILE A 421 -6.66 21.70 7.39
CA ILE A 421 -7.18 21.54 8.75
C ILE A 421 -8.64 21.13 8.63
N VAL A 422 -8.94 19.88 8.94
CA VAL A 422 -10.32 19.37 8.99
C VAL A 422 -10.91 19.66 10.36
N SER A 423 -12.04 20.36 10.39
CA SER A 423 -12.78 20.67 11.61
C SER A 423 -14.14 19.99 11.62
N LYS A 424 -14.65 19.72 12.82
CA LYS A 424 -15.92 18.99 13.02
C LYS A 424 -17.05 19.68 12.26
N ASP A 425 -17.80 18.90 11.47
CA ASP A 425 -18.96 19.35 10.69
C ASP A 425 -18.66 20.51 9.71
N LYS A 426 -17.38 20.76 9.39
CA LYS A 426 -16.96 21.78 8.41
C LYS A 426 -16.57 21.15 7.09
N LEU A 427 -16.82 21.90 6.02
CA LEU A 427 -16.35 21.60 4.67
C LEU A 427 -15.05 22.35 4.41
N VAL A 428 -14.04 21.67 3.86
CA VAL A 428 -12.74 22.25 3.53
C VAL A 428 -12.35 21.86 2.10
N ASP A 429 -11.80 22.80 1.34
CA ASP A 429 -11.24 22.49 0.03
C ASP A 429 -9.92 21.75 0.19
N PHE A 430 -9.74 20.67 -0.57
CA PHE A 430 -8.47 19.96 -0.64
C PHE A 430 -7.93 19.91 -2.08
N PRO A 431 -7.41 21.04 -2.60
CA PRO A 431 -7.28 21.27 -4.04
C PRO A 431 -5.94 20.77 -4.59
N PHE A 432 -5.74 19.45 -4.63
CA PHE A 432 -4.70 18.82 -5.44
C PHE A 432 -5.20 18.51 -6.86
N GLY A 433 -4.29 18.30 -7.80
CA GLY A 433 -4.56 17.99 -9.20
C GLY A 433 -4.21 19.13 -10.17
N PRO A 434 -4.95 19.27 -11.28
CA PRO A 434 -4.76 20.34 -12.25
C PRO A 434 -5.15 21.72 -11.68
N PRO A 435 -4.67 22.84 -12.27
CA PRO A 435 -3.82 22.88 -13.46
C PRO A 435 -2.37 22.50 -13.17
N TYR A 436 -1.81 21.63 -14.02
CA TYR A 436 -0.40 21.26 -13.96
C TYR A 436 0.48 22.32 -14.62
N LYS A 437 1.61 22.64 -14.00
CA LYS A 437 2.60 23.59 -14.49
C LYS A 437 3.95 22.89 -14.69
N PRO A 438 4.64 23.10 -15.83
CA PRO A 438 6.00 22.58 -16.00
C PRO A 438 6.96 23.33 -15.07
N SER A 439 7.82 22.58 -14.38
CA SER A 439 8.95 23.07 -13.61
C SER A 439 10.23 22.49 -14.19
N VAL A 440 11.17 23.34 -14.57
CA VAL A 440 12.44 22.93 -15.15
C VAL A 440 13.55 23.18 -14.14
N THR A 441 14.29 22.12 -13.82
CA THR A 441 15.48 22.18 -12.96
C THR A 441 16.73 22.01 -13.80
N PHE A 442 17.80 22.72 -13.46
CA PHE A 442 19.12 22.52 -14.04
C PHE A 442 19.99 21.71 -13.08
N SER A 443 20.76 20.77 -13.60
CA SER A 443 21.85 20.13 -12.86
C SER A 443 23.15 20.37 -13.61
N GLY A 444 24.18 20.77 -12.85
CA GLY A 444 25.38 21.44 -13.38
C GLY A 444 26.14 20.65 -14.44
N GLY A 445 26.77 21.40 -15.33
CA GLY A 445 27.67 20.88 -16.35
C GLY A 445 29.01 20.50 -15.78
N ARG A 446 29.37 19.23 -15.88
CA ARG A 446 30.77 18.83 -15.66
C ARG A 446 31.58 19.46 -16.79
N GLN A 447 32.49 20.37 -16.46
CA GLN A 447 33.54 20.75 -17.39
C GLN A 447 34.38 19.48 -17.58
N GLU A 448 34.12 18.75 -18.66
CA GLU A 448 34.96 17.61 -19.00
C GLU A 448 36.36 18.14 -19.29
N SER A 449 37.39 17.53 -18.69
CA SER A 449 38.78 17.92 -18.91
C SER A 449 39.10 17.85 -20.42
N GLY A 450 39.49 18.97 -21.03
CA GLY A 450 39.80 19.11 -22.46
C GLY A 450 38.93 20.14 -23.20
N ASP A 451 38.99 20.15 -24.54
CA ASP A 451 38.25 21.06 -25.43
C ASP A 451 36.75 20.72 -25.59
N ARG A 452 36.15 19.98 -24.65
CA ARG A 452 34.73 19.60 -24.78
C ARG A 452 33.81 20.73 -24.31
N PRO A 453 32.73 21.01 -25.05
CA PRO A 453 31.79 22.06 -24.68
C PRO A 453 31.13 21.75 -23.33
N GLN A 454 30.83 22.80 -22.56
CA GLN A 454 30.03 22.67 -21.35
C GLN A 454 28.65 22.10 -21.71
N THR A 455 28.33 20.93 -21.16
CA THR A 455 27.00 20.33 -21.30
C THR A 455 26.15 20.71 -20.09
N VAL A 456 24.88 21.07 -20.30
CA VAL A 456 23.93 21.32 -19.21
C VAL A 456 22.85 20.25 -19.26
N ARG A 457 22.47 19.69 -18.11
CA ARG A 457 21.36 18.75 -18.00
C ARG A 457 20.13 19.47 -17.46
N LEU A 458 19.06 19.44 -18.24
CA LEU A 458 17.74 19.95 -17.87
C LEU A 458 16.85 18.77 -17.48
N GLY A 459 16.24 18.86 -16.31
CA GLY A 459 15.14 17.98 -15.90
C GLY A 459 13.84 18.76 -15.90
N MET A 460 12.73 18.10 -16.25
CA MET A 460 11.39 18.69 -16.16
C MET A 460 10.49 17.82 -15.29
N SER A 461 9.67 18.46 -14.47
CA SER A 461 8.59 17.85 -13.72
C SER A 461 7.30 18.62 -13.95
N LEU A 462 6.15 17.95 -13.85
CA LEU A 462 4.85 18.61 -13.82
C LEU A 462 4.42 18.79 -12.36
N ILE A 463 4.09 20.02 -11.99
CA ILE A 463 3.70 20.39 -10.63
C ILE A 463 2.20 20.71 -10.61
N GLY A 464 1.46 20.05 -9.73
CA GLY A 464 0.01 20.28 -9.56
C GLY A 464 -0.34 21.53 -8.76
N SER A 465 -1.64 21.78 -8.61
CA SER A 465 -2.18 22.99 -7.99
C SER A 465 -1.81 23.12 -6.51
N ALA A 466 -1.54 22.01 -5.83
CA ALA A 466 -1.10 21.98 -4.45
C ALA A 466 0.43 21.80 -4.30
N GLY A 467 1.22 21.86 -5.39
CA GLY A 467 2.68 21.70 -5.31
C GLY A 467 3.15 20.23 -5.30
N GLU A 468 2.26 19.27 -5.53
CA GLU A 468 2.61 17.87 -5.75
C GLU A 468 3.36 17.69 -7.09
N THR A 469 4.13 16.60 -7.21
CA THR A 469 4.84 16.26 -8.45
C THR A 469 4.17 15.09 -9.15
N CYS A 470 3.80 15.26 -10.42
CA CYS A 470 3.25 14.17 -11.22
C CYS A 470 4.31 13.11 -11.51
N SER A 471 3.97 11.85 -11.29
CA SER A 471 4.81 10.69 -11.60
C SER A 471 4.45 10.05 -12.93
N ASP A 472 3.15 9.99 -13.27
CA ASP A 472 2.69 9.53 -14.58
C ASP A 472 1.51 10.38 -15.06
N LEU A 473 1.46 10.60 -16.38
CA LEU A 473 0.34 11.23 -17.08
C LEU A 473 0.08 10.44 -18.35
N TYR A 474 -1.15 9.96 -18.50
CA TYR A 474 -1.61 9.25 -19.69
C TYR A 474 -2.90 9.89 -20.19
N VAL A 475 -3.02 9.98 -21.51
CA VAL A 475 -4.19 10.49 -22.20
C VAL A 475 -4.60 9.44 -23.22
N ASN A 476 -5.82 8.91 -23.07
CA ASN A 476 -6.34 7.83 -23.89
C ASN A 476 -5.35 6.65 -24.00
N GLY A 477 -4.76 6.27 -22.87
CA GLY A 477 -3.87 5.11 -22.81
C GLY A 477 -2.44 5.33 -23.27
N SER A 478 -2.11 6.52 -23.78
CA SER A 478 -0.76 6.86 -24.27
C SER A 478 -0.13 7.97 -23.44
N ARG A 479 1.20 7.92 -23.27
CA ARG A 479 1.94 9.08 -22.76
C ARG A 479 1.80 10.23 -23.78
N PRO A 480 1.54 11.48 -23.33
CA PRO A 480 1.57 12.64 -24.23
C PRO A 480 2.91 12.77 -24.95
N PRO A 481 2.99 13.51 -26.08
CA PRO A 481 4.27 13.78 -26.73
C PRO A 481 5.28 14.44 -25.79
N ASP A 482 6.55 14.12 -25.99
CA ASP A 482 7.68 14.73 -25.29
C ASP A 482 7.61 16.27 -25.33
N PRO A 483 7.65 16.94 -24.16
CA PRO A 483 7.59 18.39 -24.10
C PRO A 483 8.81 19.05 -24.74
N SER A 484 8.59 20.08 -25.54
CA SER A 484 9.65 20.88 -26.16
C SER A 484 10.02 22.10 -25.31
N PHE A 485 11.28 22.54 -25.38
CA PHE A 485 11.73 23.78 -24.75
C PHE A 485 12.44 24.71 -25.73
N VAL A 486 12.49 25.99 -25.37
CA VAL A 486 13.26 27.04 -26.04
C VAL A 486 14.06 27.78 -24.98
N ILE A 487 15.37 27.92 -25.19
CA ILE A 487 16.22 28.80 -24.40
C ILE A 487 16.40 30.09 -25.18
N ALA A 488 16.09 31.24 -24.57
CA ALA A 488 16.21 32.54 -25.20
C ALA A 488 16.86 33.57 -24.26
N THR A 489 17.47 34.59 -24.84
CA THR A 489 17.94 35.77 -24.10
C THR A 489 16.75 36.57 -23.54
N PRO A 490 16.96 37.50 -22.60
CA PRO A 490 15.93 38.45 -22.16
C PRO A 490 15.32 39.29 -23.30
N SER A 491 16.04 39.45 -24.42
CA SER A 491 15.55 40.09 -25.65
C SER A 491 14.82 39.14 -26.60
N ASN A 492 14.44 37.94 -26.16
CA ASN A 492 13.78 36.88 -26.94
C ASN A 492 14.59 36.34 -28.14
N LYS A 493 15.92 36.56 -28.17
CA LYS A 493 16.77 35.89 -29.16
C LYS A 493 16.93 34.43 -28.75
N ILE A 494 16.53 33.52 -29.62
CA ILE A 494 16.65 32.08 -29.39
C ILE A 494 18.13 31.68 -29.38
N ILE A 495 18.52 31.00 -28.31
CA ILE A 495 19.85 30.42 -28.12
C ILE A 495 19.80 28.94 -28.54
N GLU A 496 18.79 28.21 -28.08
CA GLU A 496 18.70 26.75 -28.27
C GLU A 496 17.25 26.27 -28.29
N ARG A 497 17.00 25.12 -28.92
CA ARG A 497 15.71 24.41 -28.91
C ARG A 497 15.94 22.94 -28.63
N GLY A 498 15.05 22.32 -27.87
CA GLY A 498 15.16 20.89 -27.62
C GLY A 498 13.86 20.26 -27.18
N LYS A 499 13.96 18.98 -26.81
CA LYS A 499 12.89 18.18 -26.23
C LYS A 499 13.39 17.54 -24.94
N PHE A 500 12.49 17.41 -23.98
CA PHE A 500 12.69 16.50 -22.87
C PHE A 500 12.39 15.08 -23.32
N GLU A 501 12.97 14.10 -22.64
CA GLU A 501 12.64 12.69 -22.82
C GLU A 501 11.98 12.20 -21.53
N TYR A 502 10.99 11.33 -21.63
CA TYR A 502 10.47 10.64 -20.45
C TYR A 502 11.58 9.78 -19.82
N GLY A 503 11.85 10.02 -18.54
CA GLY A 503 12.80 9.26 -17.73
C GLY A 503 12.22 8.00 -17.12
#